data_AF-A0A9W9YLR5-F1
#
_entry.id   AF-A0A9W9YLR5-F1
#
_cell.length_a   1.000
_cell.length_b   1.000
_cell.length_c   1.000
_cell.angle_alpha   90.00
_cell.angle_beta   90.00
_cell.angle_gamma   90.00
#
_symmetry.space_group_name_H-M   'P 1'
#
loop_
_entity.id
_entity.type
_entity.pdbx_description
1 polymer ?
#
loop_
_entity_poly.entity_id
_entity_poly.type
_entity_poly.pdbx_seq_one_letter_code
_entity_poly.pdbx_strand_id
1 'polypeptide(L)'
;MKLGVAAGMVRTIEECKAGLDGLRAAFRDVDVNGPAGILNATFMKNILVDGFLSKMKTKEMDLWKMKHGKSVKESLKQFVVEYVGKPIQHALRYVEKEHLQYCAPSNLSSGLASLPLEFVYVNGTKTNQKTTKRLPTGERLDGKATYLKLLQYFTTTEKTPDEIHELGWSIINRNYPEVLNLARNVTHENDTERARVKFIKILSRSEMFYNKQDIPKNESNSTAYKLCSTIHGAKKHCPVRWNAMQNWFAHAREIMSALDPKTIDLFHFTGPFQSTPNCPVELVPNFNPSTAAPTFTESDSECSRPSVYSIPFFLQRPGPRNEEWTINAHEARPGHYTQVSLQ
;
A
#
# COMPACT_ATOMS: atom_id res chain seq x y z
N MET A 1 1.43 -20.48 3.81
CA MET A 1 1.93 -20.38 2.41
C MET A 1 2.08 -21.73 1.73
N LYS A 2 2.84 -22.71 2.27
CA LYS A 2 2.92 -24.08 1.69
C LYS A 2 1.54 -24.72 1.43
N LEU A 3 0.62 -24.59 2.39
CA LEU A 3 -0.77 -25.03 2.24
C LEU A 3 -1.49 -24.32 1.08
N GLY A 4 -1.22 -23.03 0.86
CA GLY A 4 -1.78 -22.28 -0.26
C GLY A 4 -1.31 -22.83 -1.61
N VAL A 5 -0.03 -23.20 -1.73
CA VAL A 5 0.51 -23.88 -2.92
C VAL A 5 -0.19 -25.21 -3.15
N ALA A 6 -0.24 -26.06 -2.12
CA ALA A 6 -0.88 -27.37 -2.22
C ALA A 6 -2.37 -27.27 -2.58
N ALA A 7 -3.07 -26.28 -2.01
CA ALA A 7 -4.49 -26.07 -2.25
C ALA A 7 -4.80 -25.34 -3.57
N GLY A 8 -3.80 -24.75 -4.23
CA GLY A 8 -3.98 -23.93 -5.44
C GLY A 8 -4.41 -22.49 -5.17
N MET A 9 -4.30 -22.01 -3.93
CA MET A 9 -4.58 -20.64 -3.51
C MET A 9 -3.31 -19.79 -3.60
N VAL A 10 -2.76 -19.66 -4.81
CA VAL A 10 -1.57 -18.83 -5.08
C VAL A 10 -1.91 -17.79 -6.12
N ARG A 11 -1.46 -16.56 -5.85
CA ARG A 11 -1.67 -15.37 -6.67
C ARG A 11 -0.65 -15.29 -7.82
N THR A 12 -0.80 -14.30 -8.70
CA THR A 12 0.18 -14.08 -9.77
C THR A 12 1.53 -13.63 -9.20
N ILE A 13 2.58 -13.71 -10.02
CA ILE A 13 3.92 -13.29 -9.62
C ILE A 13 3.98 -11.81 -9.22
N GLU A 14 3.20 -10.94 -9.85
CA GLU A 14 3.10 -9.52 -9.49
C GLU A 14 2.46 -9.33 -8.11
N GLU A 15 1.33 -9.99 -7.88
CA GLU A 15 0.61 -9.94 -6.60
C GLU A 15 1.45 -10.52 -5.45
N CYS A 16 2.19 -11.60 -5.70
CA CYS A 16 3.11 -12.16 -4.73
C CYS A 16 4.26 -11.21 -4.39
N LYS A 17 4.84 -10.55 -5.40
CA LYS A 17 5.88 -9.53 -5.20
C LYS A 17 5.34 -8.35 -4.38
N ALA A 18 4.13 -7.87 -4.71
CA ALA A 18 3.45 -6.84 -3.95
C ALA A 18 3.20 -7.24 -2.49
N GLY A 19 2.81 -8.50 -2.25
CA GLY A 19 2.68 -9.06 -0.90
C GLY A 19 4.01 -9.09 -0.13
N LEU A 20 5.11 -9.49 -0.79
CA LEU A 20 6.45 -9.45 -0.20
C LEU A 20 6.88 -8.01 0.13
N ASP A 21 6.67 -7.07 -0.79
CA ASP A 21 7.03 -5.68 -0.58
C ASP A 21 6.21 -5.06 0.56
N GLY A 22 4.93 -5.42 0.69
CA GLY A 22 4.10 -5.07 1.84
C GLY A 22 4.63 -5.63 3.16
N LEU A 23 5.02 -6.90 3.19
CA LEU A 23 5.65 -7.51 4.38
C LEU A 23 6.97 -6.83 4.74
N ARG A 24 7.80 -6.50 3.74
CA ARG A 24 9.05 -5.76 3.95
C ARG A 24 8.82 -4.36 4.47
N ALA A 25 7.79 -3.66 3.98
CA ALA A 25 7.43 -2.35 4.48
C ALA A 25 6.98 -2.42 5.96
N ALA A 26 6.14 -3.40 6.31
CA ALA A 26 5.68 -3.61 7.68
C ALA A 26 6.81 -4.00 8.65
N PHE A 27 7.77 -4.80 8.19
CA PHE A 27 8.90 -5.29 9.00
C PHE A 27 10.25 -4.76 8.54
N ARG A 28 10.27 -3.48 8.15
CA ARG A 28 11.42 -2.82 7.49
C ARG A 28 12.72 -2.97 8.26
N ASP A 29 12.71 -2.70 9.57
CA ASP A 29 13.94 -2.72 10.34
C ASP A 29 14.55 -4.12 10.39
N VAL A 30 13.72 -5.18 10.37
CA VAL A 30 14.16 -6.58 10.30
C VAL A 30 14.66 -6.94 8.90
N ASP A 31 14.00 -6.48 7.84
CA ASP A 31 14.45 -6.71 6.45
C ASP A 31 15.83 -6.09 6.19
N VAL A 32 16.07 -4.88 6.72
CA VAL A 32 17.31 -4.12 6.49
C VAL A 32 18.43 -4.55 7.44
N ASN A 33 18.15 -4.69 8.74
CA ASN A 33 19.17 -4.89 9.78
C ASN A 33 19.24 -6.33 10.30
N GLY A 34 18.48 -7.26 9.70
CA GLY A 34 18.34 -8.63 10.18
C GLY A 34 17.56 -8.73 11.49
N PRO A 35 17.66 -9.86 12.22
CA PRO A 35 16.79 -10.12 13.37
C PRO A 35 16.86 -9.05 14.46
N ALA A 36 18.04 -8.44 14.66
CA ALA A 36 18.26 -7.39 15.65
C ALA A 36 17.47 -6.11 15.34
N GLY A 37 17.10 -5.89 14.08
CA GLY A 37 16.30 -4.73 13.67
C GLY A 37 14.94 -4.64 14.37
N ILE A 38 14.41 -5.75 14.87
CA ILE A 38 13.16 -5.77 15.65
C ILE A 38 13.20 -4.86 16.88
N LEU A 39 14.41 -4.60 17.43
CA LEU A 39 14.59 -3.72 18.58
C LEU A 39 14.29 -2.24 18.24
N ASN A 40 14.33 -1.88 16.96
CA ASN A 40 14.03 -0.53 16.47
C ASN A 40 12.60 -0.39 15.94
N ALA A 41 11.87 -1.50 15.79
CA ALA A 41 10.53 -1.51 15.22
C ALA A 41 9.56 -0.70 16.09
N THR A 42 8.75 0.16 15.47
CA THR A 42 7.86 1.09 16.17
C THR A 42 6.91 0.38 17.14
N PHE A 43 6.35 -0.78 16.76
CA PHE A 43 5.45 -1.55 17.61
C PHE A 43 6.15 -2.22 18.81
N MET A 44 7.47 -2.35 18.79
CA MET A 44 8.25 -2.90 19.91
C MET A 44 8.62 -1.85 20.96
N LYS A 45 8.47 -0.55 20.65
CA LYS A 45 8.83 0.54 21.57
C LYS A 45 8.17 0.38 22.93
N ASN A 46 6.88 0.02 22.97
CA ASN A 46 6.11 -0.15 24.21
C ASN A 46 6.60 -1.33 25.09
N ILE A 47 7.27 -2.31 24.51
CA ILE A 47 7.82 -3.47 25.24
C ILE A 47 9.26 -3.18 25.71
N LEU A 48 10.01 -2.38 24.94
CA LEU A 48 11.43 -2.14 25.17
C LEU A 48 11.72 -0.86 25.97
N VAL A 49 10.69 -0.13 26.39
CA VAL A 49 10.84 1.03 27.29
C VAL A 49 11.31 0.61 28.69
N ASP A 50 12.06 1.48 29.35
CA ASP A 50 12.57 1.22 30.71
C ASP A 50 11.46 0.98 31.73
N GLY A 51 10.30 1.61 31.55
CA GLY A 51 9.12 1.44 32.40
C GLY A 51 8.40 0.10 32.24
N PHE A 52 8.70 -0.71 31.21
CA PHE A 52 7.98 -1.96 30.95
C PHE A 52 8.11 -2.96 32.11
N LEU A 53 9.27 -2.97 32.76
CA LEU A 53 9.56 -3.84 33.91
C LEU A 53 9.32 -3.15 35.26
N SER A 54 8.71 -1.97 35.30
CA SER A 54 8.56 -1.15 36.52
C SER A 54 7.77 -1.83 37.64
N LYS A 55 6.88 -2.76 37.30
CA LYS A 55 6.08 -3.53 38.28
C LYS A 55 6.78 -4.79 38.81
N MET A 56 7.93 -5.16 38.25
CA MET A 56 8.69 -6.35 38.68
C MET A 56 9.51 -6.02 39.92
N LYS A 57 9.45 -6.88 40.94
CA LYS A 57 10.15 -6.63 42.21
C LYS A 57 11.64 -6.85 42.06
N THR A 58 12.47 -6.08 42.78
CA THR A 58 13.94 -6.22 42.76
C THR A 58 14.39 -7.66 43.04
N LYS A 59 13.78 -8.32 44.02
CA LYS A 59 14.06 -9.72 44.36
C LYS A 59 13.84 -10.67 43.18
N GLU A 60 12.84 -10.42 42.34
CA GLU A 60 12.56 -11.25 41.16
C GLU A 60 13.60 -11.02 40.07
N MET A 61 14.04 -9.78 39.89
CA MET A 61 15.12 -9.44 38.95
C MET A 61 16.46 -10.07 39.37
N ASP A 62 16.75 -10.08 40.68
CA ASP A 62 17.96 -10.71 41.22
C ASP A 62 17.93 -12.23 41.09
N LEU A 63 16.79 -12.86 41.40
CA LEU A 63 16.58 -14.29 41.18
C LEU A 63 16.78 -14.68 39.72
N TRP A 64 16.25 -13.87 38.79
CA TRP A 64 16.47 -14.07 37.36
C TRP A 64 17.96 -13.99 37.00
N LYS A 65 18.65 -12.95 37.47
CA LYS A 65 20.07 -12.75 37.20
C LYS A 65 20.93 -13.89 37.75
N MET A 66 20.63 -14.39 38.95
CA MET A 66 21.32 -15.55 39.52
C MET A 66 21.09 -16.82 38.68
N LYS A 67 19.87 -17.04 38.20
CA LYS A 67 19.52 -18.24 37.43
C LYS A 67 20.06 -18.21 35.99
N HIS A 68 20.05 -17.05 35.34
CA HIS A 68 20.30 -16.93 33.91
C HIS A 68 21.60 -16.20 33.56
N GLY A 69 22.32 -15.66 34.55
CA GLY A 69 23.58 -14.94 34.35
C GLY A 69 23.46 -13.60 33.64
N LYS A 70 22.23 -13.11 33.40
CA LYS A 70 21.93 -11.86 32.70
C LYS A 70 20.78 -11.13 33.38
N SER A 71 20.74 -9.81 33.27
CA SER A 71 19.60 -9.03 33.75
C SER A 71 18.32 -9.36 32.95
N VAL A 72 17.16 -9.13 33.56
CA VAL A 72 15.86 -9.31 32.90
C VAL A 72 15.77 -8.48 31.62
N LYS A 73 16.31 -7.25 31.63
CA LYS A 73 16.34 -6.35 30.48
C LYS A 73 17.16 -6.91 29.32
N GLU A 74 18.32 -7.51 29.61
CA GLU A 74 19.16 -8.17 28.60
C GLU A 74 18.47 -9.42 28.05
N SER A 75 17.87 -10.24 28.93
CA SER A 75 17.10 -11.41 28.51
C SER A 75 15.90 -11.02 27.65
N LEU A 76 15.17 -9.97 27.99
CA LEU A 76 14.03 -9.46 27.21
C LEU A 76 14.48 -9.06 25.80
N LYS A 77 15.54 -8.28 25.67
CA LYS A 77 16.10 -7.91 24.36
C LYS A 77 16.52 -9.14 23.56
N GLN A 78 17.20 -10.10 24.21
CA GLN A 78 17.62 -11.34 23.56
C GLN A 78 16.41 -12.15 23.06
N PHE A 79 15.37 -12.32 23.88
CA PHE A 79 14.17 -13.07 23.52
C PHE A 79 13.36 -12.40 22.42
N VAL A 80 13.28 -11.07 22.43
CA VAL A 80 12.64 -10.31 21.35
C VAL A 80 13.36 -10.57 20.01
N VAL A 81 14.70 -10.58 20.00
CA VAL A 81 15.44 -10.91 18.77
C VAL A 81 15.25 -12.38 18.38
N GLU A 82 15.30 -13.30 19.35
CA GLU A 82 15.24 -14.74 19.10
C GLU A 82 13.87 -15.21 18.64
N TYR A 83 12.79 -14.76 19.30
CA TYR A 83 11.44 -15.29 19.14
C TYR A 83 10.52 -14.37 18.33
N VAL A 84 10.96 -13.16 17.99
CA VAL A 84 10.20 -12.24 17.12
C VAL A 84 11.03 -11.88 15.89
N GLY A 85 12.24 -11.35 16.09
CA GLY A 85 13.12 -10.93 15.01
C GLY A 85 13.49 -12.06 14.03
N LYS A 86 13.98 -13.20 14.55
CA LYS A 86 14.36 -14.34 13.70
C LYS A 86 13.18 -14.95 12.94
N PRO A 87 12.00 -15.23 13.55
CA PRO A 87 10.84 -15.72 12.80
C PRO A 87 10.38 -14.79 11.68
N ILE A 88 10.36 -13.48 11.92
CA ILE A 88 10.02 -12.49 10.89
C ILE A 88 11.02 -12.54 9.74
N GLN A 89 12.32 -12.52 10.05
CA GLN A 89 13.36 -12.60 9.01
C GLN A 89 13.25 -13.90 8.21
N HIS A 90 13.01 -15.02 8.90
CA HIS A 90 12.82 -16.32 8.25
C HIS A 90 11.60 -16.32 7.33
N ALA A 91 10.47 -15.74 7.76
CA ALA A 91 9.27 -15.59 6.93
C ALA A 91 9.55 -14.74 5.68
N LEU A 92 10.22 -13.59 5.82
CA LEU A 92 10.61 -12.75 4.69
C LEU A 92 11.49 -13.50 3.69
N ARG A 93 12.51 -14.23 4.16
CA ARG A 93 13.40 -15.04 3.31
C ARG A 93 12.65 -16.19 2.65
N TYR A 94 11.75 -16.87 3.37
CA TYR A 94 10.93 -17.94 2.81
C TYR A 94 10.06 -17.41 1.68
N VAL A 95 9.36 -16.28 1.88
CA VAL A 95 8.54 -15.67 0.83
C VAL A 95 9.40 -15.37 -0.40
N GLU A 96 10.52 -14.67 -0.19
CA GLU A 96 11.40 -14.21 -1.26
C GLU A 96 12.08 -15.35 -2.03
N LYS A 97 12.64 -16.33 -1.32
CA LYS A 97 13.55 -17.33 -1.92
C LYS A 97 12.86 -18.65 -2.23
N GLU A 98 11.78 -18.98 -1.54
CA GLU A 98 11.10 -20.26 -1.69
C GLU A 98 9.67 -20.12 -2.21
N HIS A 99 8.88 -19.15 -1.74
CA HIS A 99 7.46 -19.07 -2.11
C HIS A 99 7.26 -18.46 -3.49
N LEU A 100 8.03 -17.42 -3.86
CA LEU A 100 7.84 -16.68 -5.12
C LEU A 100 7.89 -17.56 -6.37
N GLN A 101 8.68 -18.64 -6.38
CA GLN A 101 8.73 -19.56 -7.51
C GLN A 101 7.38 -20.27 -7.77
N TYR A 102 6.53 -20.40 -6.74
CA TYR A 102 5.23 -21.08 -6.87
C TYR A 102 4.11 -20.15 -7.33
N CYS A 103 4.38 -18.86 -7.50
CA CYS A 103 3.39 -17.90 -7.94
C CYS A 103 3.00 -18.13 -9.40
N ALA A 104 1.72 -17.91 -9.69
CA ALA A 104 1.16 -18.15 -11.01
C ALA A 104 1.72 -17.14 -12.03
N PRO A 105 1.84 -17.52 -13.32
CA PRO A 105 2.11 -16.55 -14.37
C PRO A 105 0.93 -15.56 -14.50
N SER A 106 1.24 -14.35 -14.94
CA SER A 106 0.32 -13.19 -14.92
C SER A 106 -0.91 -13.37 -15.81
N ASN A 107 -0.85 -14.26 -16.80
CA ASN A 107 -1.95 -14.54 -17.73
C ASN A 107 -2.95 -15.60 -17.22
N LEU A 108 -2.67 -16.26 -16.09
CA LEU A 108 -3.42 -17.44 -15.66
C LEU A 108 -4.56 -17.12 -14.69
N SER A 109 -4.39 -16.11 -13.84
CA SER A 109 -5.33 -15.80 -12.77
C SER A 109 -5.69 -14.32 -12.80
N SER A 110 -6.99 -14.02 -12.81
CA SER A 110 -7.54 -12.67 -12.83
C SER A 110 -8.41 -12.38 -11.59
N GLY A 111 -7.96 -12.83 -10.43
CA GLY A 111 -8.61 -12.54 -9.15
C GLY A 111 -9.00 -13.79 -8.37
N LEU A 112 -9.98 -13.66 -7.48
CA LEU A 112 -10.42 -14.78 -6.62
C LEU A 112 -11.20 -15.84 -7.38
N ALA A 113 -12.01 -15.46 -8.37
CA ALA A 113 -12.88 -16.37 -9.12
C ALA A 113 -12.13 -17.45 -9.91
N SER A 114 -10.86 -17.21 -10.24
CA SER A 114 -9.95 -18.16 -10.90
C SER A 114 -9.21 -19.09 -9.94
N LEU A 115 -9.44 -18.95 -8.63
CA LEU A 115 -8.83 -19.78 -7.60
C LEU A 115 -9.84 -20.80 -7.03
N PRO A 116 -9.37 -21.99 -6.60
CA PRO A 116 -7.98 -22.45 -6.65
C PRO A 116 -7.54 -22.94 -8.04
N LEU A 117 -6.25 -22.76 -8.35
CA LEU A 117 -5.60 -23.26 -9.57
C LEU A 117 -5.69 -24.79 -9.65
N GLU A 118 -5.70 -25.36 -10.87
CA GLU A 118 -5.79 -26.81 -11.04
C GLU A 118 -4.47 -27.56 -10.78
N PHE A 119 -3.36 -26.95 -11.14
CA PHE A 119 -2.02 -27.51 -11.01
C PHE A 119 -1.12 -26.59 -10.21
N VAL A 120 -0.08 -27.16 -9.60
CA VAL A 120 1.01 -26.39 -9.01
C VAL A 120 1.88 -25.81 -10.13
N TYR A 121 2.31 -24.57 -9.97
CA TYR A 121 3.24 -23.89 -10.89
C TYR A 121 4.60 -23.75 -10.22
N VAL A 122 5.66 -23.84 -11.00
CA VAL A 122 7.04 -23.57 -10.55
C VAL A 122 7.73 -22.73 -11.62
N ASN A 123 8.25 -21.57 -11.22
CA ASN A 123 8.87 -20.57 -12.08
C ASN A 123 8.00 -20.21 -13.30
N GLY A 124 6.70 -20.06 -13.08
CA GLY A 124 5.72 -19.74 -14.13
C GLY A 124 5.30 -20.92 -15.01
N THR A 125 5.91 -22.10 -14.85
CA THR A 125 5.61 -23.29 -15.64
C THR A 125 4.64 -24.22 -14.89
N LYS A 126 3.61 -24.69 -15.59
CA LYS A 126 2.66 -25.68 -15.07
C LYS A 126 3.36 -27.00 -14.81
N THR A 127 3.20 -27.58 -13.63
CA THR A 127 3.70 -28.92 -13.30
C THR A 127 2.62 -29.99 -13.49
N ASN A 128 2.98 -31.26 -13.36
CA ASN A 128 2.03 -32.39 -13.36
C ASN A 128 1.34 -32.60 -12.00
N GLN A 129 1.72 -31.85 -10.96
CA GLN A 129 1.15 -31.97 -9.63
C GLN A 129 -0.19 -31.23 -9.57
N LYS A 130 -1.27 -31.98 -9.31
CA LYS A 130 -2.60 -31.41 -9.06
C LYS A 130 -2.69 -30.78 -7.67
N THR A 131 -3.45 -29.70 -7.57
CA THR A 131 -3.76 -29.07 -6.28
C THR A 131 -4.89 -29.83 -5.59
N THR A 132 -4.96 -29.75 -4.27
CA THR A 132 -6.01 -30.42 -3.48
C THR A 132 -7.36 -29.72 -3.62
N LYS A 133 -7.35 -28.41 -3.88
CA LYS A 133 -8.53 -27.52 -3.88
C LYS A 133 -9.38 -27.64 -2.61
N ARG A 134 -8.74 -28.01 -1.50
CA ARG A 134 -9.40 -28.30 -0.23
C ARG A 134 -8.62 -27.73 0.94
N LEU A 135 -9.34 -27.35 1.99
CA LEU A 135 -8.76 -27.07 3.29
C LEU A 135 -8.20 -28.36 3.92
N PRO A 136 -7.29 -28.27 4.91
CA PRO A 136 -6.81 -29.42 5.66
C PRO A 136 -7.94 -30.22 6.33
N THR A 137 -9.05 -29.56 6.63
CA THR A 137 -10.28 -30.09 7.22
C THR A 137 -11.20 -30.80 6.19
N GLY A 138 -10.88 -30.72 4.89
CA GLY A 138 -11.53 -31.48 3.82
C GLY A 138 -12.54 -30.69 2.98
N GLU A 139 -12.99 -29.52 3.43
CA GLU A 139 -13.92 -28.66 2.70
C GLU A 139 -13.32 -28.18 1.39
N ARG A 140 -14.14 -28.14 0.35
CA ARG A 140 -13.74 -27.65 -0.97
C ARG A 140 -13.61 -26.14 -0.96
N LEU A 141 -12.52 -25.65 -1.53
CA LEU A 141 -12.29 -24.24 -1.77
C LEU A 141 -12.99 -23.81 -3.06
N ASP A 142 -13.68 -22.67 -2.99
CA ASP A 142 -14.39 -22.06 -4.10
C ASP A 142 -14.16 -20.55 -4.11
N GLY A 143 -13.32 -20.09 -5.04
CA GLY A 143 -13.01 -18.68 -5.18
C GLY A 143 -14.16 -17.83 -5.70
N LYS A 144 -15.12 -18.40 -6.45
CA LYS A 144 -16.33 -17.70 -6.89
C LYS A 144 -17.26 -17.46 -5.71
N ALA A 145 -17.51 -18.49 -4.92
CA ALA A 145 -18.30 -18.36 -3.69
C ALA A 145 -17.66 -17.38 -2.70
N THR A 146 -16.32 -17.40 -2.60
CA THR A 146 -15.57 -16.44 -1.78
C THR A 146 -15.72 -15.01 -2.30
N TYR A 147 -15.59 -14.81 -3.61
CA TYR A 147 -15.78 -13.50 -4.23
C TYR A 147 -17.16 -12.91 -3.95
N LEU A 148 -18.23 -13.72 -4.07
CA LEU A 148 -19.60 -13.30 -3.74
C LEU A 148 -19.74 -12.81 -2.29
N LYS A 149 -19.16 -13.55 -1.34
CA LYS A 149 -19.20 -13.17 0.09
C LYS A 149 -18.45 -11.86 0.34
N LEU A 150 -17.26 -11.72 -0.23
CA LEU A 150 -16.47 -10.50 -0.07
C LEU A 150 -17.13 -9.30 -0.74
N LEU A 151 -17.77 -9.49 -1.89
CA LEU A 151 -18.49 -8.42 -2.58
C LEU A 151 -19.56 -7.82 -1.68
N GLN A 152 -20.41 -8.65 -1.06
CA GLN A 152 -21.43 -8.21 -0.12
C GLN A 152 -20.82 -7.50 1.11
N TYR A 153 -19.75 -8.09 1.66
CA TYR A 153 -19.07 -7.54 2.83
C TYR A 153 -18.47 -6.14 2.58
N PHE A 154 -17.81 -5.92 1.44
CA PHE A 154 -17.08 -4.68 1.17
C PHE A 154 -17.92 -3.56 0.54
N THR A 155 -19.01 -3.88 -0.16
CA THR A 155 -19.76 -2.87 -0.92
C THR A 155 -21.12 -2.54 -0.30
N THR A 156 -21.60 -3.33 0.66
CA THR A 156 -22.97 -3.27 1.20
C THR A 156 -24.07 -3.32 0.12
N THR A 157 -23.73 -3.74 -1.11
CA THR A 157 -24.66 -3.82 -2.23
C THR A 157 -25.42 -5.13 -2.23
N GLU A 158 -26.67 -5.08 -2.70
CA GLU A 158 -27.47 -6.27 -2.99
C GLU A 158 -27.27 -6.77 -4.43
N LYS A 159 -26.52 -6.02 -5.26
CA LYS A 159 -26.26 -6.37 -6.66
C LYS A 159 -25.38 -7.61 -6.77
N THR A 160 -25.71 -8.45 -7.74
CA THR A 160 -24.88 -9.56 -8.20
C THR A 160 -23.64 -9.08 -8.95
N PRO A 161 -22.59 -9.91 -9.08
CA PRO A 161 -21.42 -9.58 -9.89
C PRO A 161 -21.74 -9.14 -11.32
N ASP A 162 -22.69 -9.80 -11.98
CA ASP A 162 -23.08 -9.50 -13.36
C ASP A 162 -23.80 -8.14 -13.43
N GLU A 163 -24.68 -7.83 -12.47
CA GLU A 163 -25.31 -6.51 -12.39
C GLU A 163 -24.30 -5.38 -12.14
N ILE A 164 -23.26 -5.64 -11.35
CA ILE A 164 -22.17 -4.68 -11.13
C ILE A 164 -21.34 -4.52 -12.41
N HIS A 165 -21.08 -5.61 -13.12
CA HIS A 165 -20.38 -5.57 -14.40
C HIS A 165 -21.13 -4.73 -15.43
N GLU A 166 -22.43 -4.96 -15.59
CA GLU A 166 -23.31 -4.18 -16.48
C GLU A 166 -23.43 -2.72 -16.04
N LEU A 167 -23.53 -2.46 -14.73
CA LEU A 167 -23.49 -1.09 -14.20
C LEU A 167 -22.18 -0.40 -14.59
N GLY A 168 -21.05 -1.08 -14.48
CA GLY A 168 -19.74 -0.57 -14.90
C GLY A 168 -19.73 -0.16 -16.37
N TRP A 169 -20.22 -1.02 -17.26
CA TRP A 169 -20.36 -0.70 -18.68
C TRP A 169 -21.33 0.47 -18.94
N SER A 170 -22.44 0.55 -18.20
CA SER A 170 -23.38 1.66 -18.34
C SER A 170 -22.74 3.01 -17.99
N ILE A 171 -21.90 3.04 -16.95
CA ILE A 171 -21.16 4.25 -16.54
C ILE A 171 -20.12 4.63 -17.59
N ILE A 172 -19.37 3.65 -18.12
CA ILE A 172 -18.40 3.87 -19.21
C ILE A 172 -19.12 4.43 -20.45
N ASN A 173 -20.20 3.80 -20.88
CA ASN A 173 -20.95 4.22 -22.05
C ASN A 173 -21.54 5.63 -21.90
N ARG A 174 -21.90 6.03 -20.68
CA ARG A 174 -22.36 7.40 -20.38
C ARG A 174 -21.22 8.42 -20.39
N ASN A 175 -20.10 8.12 -19.74
CA ASN A 175 -19.06 9.13 -19.46
C ASN A 175 -17.97 9.19 -20.54
N TYR A 176 -17.67 8.08 -21.22
CA TYR A 176 -16.60 8.03 -22.24
C TYR A 176 -16.86 8.98 -23.43
N PRO A 177 -18.10 9.18 -23.92
CA PRO A 177 -18.37 10.22 -24.92
C PRO A 177 -17.99 11.63 -24.47
N GLU A 178 -18.15 11.97 -23.18
CA GLU A 178 -17.72 13.27 -22.64
C GLU A 178 -16.20 13.43 -22.67
N VAL A 179 -15.46 12.35 -22.37
CA VAL A 179 -14.00 12.31 -22.50
C VAL A 179 -13.57 12.52 -23.95
N LEU A 180 -14.27 11.91 -24.92
CA LEU A 180 -14.00 12.12 -26.34
C LEU A 180 -14.32 13.56 -26.80
N ASN A 181 -15.39 14.17 -26.28
CA ASN A 181 -15.69 15.58 -26.50
C ASN A 181 -14.57 16.48 -25.96
N LEU A 182 -14.11 16.23 -24.74
CA LEU A 182 -12.98 16.94 -24.14
C LEU A 182 -11.71 16.77 -24.98
N ALA A 183 -11.42 15.55 -25.45
CA ALA A 183 -10.27 15.28 -26.30
C ALA A 183 -10.31 16.10 -27.59
N ARG A 184 -11.49 16.25 -28.24
CA ARG A 184 -11.66 17.11 -29.42
C ARG A 184 -11.44 18.58 -29.08
N ASN A 185 -11.99 19.05 -27.97
CA ASN A 185 -11.85 20.45 -27.53
C ASN A 185 -10.39 20.82 -27.23
N VAL A 186 -9.65 19.94 -26.55
CA VAL A 186 -8.25 20.17 -26.16
C VAL A 186 -7.30 20.05 -27.36
N THR A 187 -7.58 19.12 -28.29
CA THR A 187 -6.68 18.87 -29.43
C THR A 187 -7.02 19.70 -30.66
N HIS A 188 -8.19 20.34 -30.68
CA HIS A 188 -8.79 21.01 -31.84
C HIS A 188 -8.91 20.11 -33.08
N GLU A 189 -9.06 18.80 -32.86
CA GLU A 189 -9.29 17.81 -33.92
C GLU A 189 -10.76 17.48 -34.06
N ASN A 190 -11.26 17.50 -35.30
CA ASN A 190 -12.65 17.13 -35.60
C ASN A 190 -12.85 15.61 -35.61
N ASP A 191 -11.83 14.85 -36.05
CA ASP A 191 -11.87 13.39 -36.07
C ASP A 191 -11.65 12.82 -34.66
N THR A 192 -12.61 12.03 -34.17
CA THR A 192 -12.64 11.53 -32.81
C THR A 192 -11.45 10.62 -32.47
N GLU A 193 -11.06 9.74 -33.39
CA GLU A 193 -9.95 8.81 -33.13
C GLU A 193 -8.60 9.53 -33.14
N ARG A 194 -8.39 10.47 -34.07
CA ARG A 194 -7.21 11.36 -34.05
C ARG A 194 -7.17 12.21 -32.78
N ALA A 195 -8.30 12.77 -32.37
CA ALA A 195 -8.42 13.53 -31.12
C ALA A 195 -8.03 12.66 -29.92
N ARG A 196 -8.58 11.44 -29.81
CA ARG A 196 -8.24 10.48 -28.75
C ARG A 196 -6.76 10.18 -28.70
N VAL A 197 -6.15 9.81 -29.84
CA VAL A 197 -4.72 9.47 -29.90
C VAL A 197 -3.84 10.68 -29.55
N LYS A 198 -4.18 11.89 -30.04
CA LYS A 198 -3.45 13.12 -29.68
C LYS A 198 -3.61 13.47 -28.21
N PHE A 199 -4.80 13.30 -27.65
CA PHE A 199 -5.08 13.58 -26.25
C PHE A 199 -4.30 12.63 -25.33
N ILE A 200 -4.27 11.32 -25.62
CA ILE A 200 -3.42 10.36 -24.90
C ILE A 200 -1.94 10.77 -24.96
N LYS A 201 -1.47 11.23 -26.12
CA LYS A 201 -0.10 11.75 -26.26
C LYS A 201 0.14 12.97 -25.37
N ILE A 202 -0.79 13.92 -25.29
CA ILE A 202 -0.74 15.09 -24.40
C ILE A 202 -0.61 14.65 -22.93
N LEU A 203 -1.49 13.74 -22.49
CA LEU A 203 -1.49 13.22 -21.12
C LEU A 203 -0.19 12.46 -20.77
N SER A 204 0.50 11.93 -21.78
CA SER A 204 1.73 11.17 -21.61
C SER A 204 3.01 12.01 -21.69
N ARG A 205 2.92 13.31 -22.00
CA ARG A 205 4.12 14.15 -22.17
C ARG A 205 4.83 14.39 -20.83
N SER A 206 6.13 14.68 -20.88
CA SER A 206 6.97 14.80 -19.69
C SER A 206 6.54 15.93 -18.75
N GLU A 207 5.97 17.02 -19.27
CA GLU A 207 5.43 18.12 -18.46
C GLU A 207 4.27 17.72 -17.55
N MET A 208 3.58 16.62 -17.86
CA MET A 208 2.48 16.10 -17.03
C MET A 208 2.99 15.41 -15.76
N PHE A 209 4.30 15.29 -15.55
CA PHE A 209 4.88 14.58 -14.41
C PHE A 209 5.80 15.49 -13.59
N TYR A 210 6.17 15.05 -12.38
CA TYR A 210 6.96 15.87 -11.45
C TYR A 210 8.47 15.68 -11.59
N ASN A 211 8.90 14.68 -12.35
CA ASN A 211 10.31 14.47 -12.67
C ASN A 211 10.70 15.31 -13.89
N LYS A 212 11.72 16.17 -13.74
CA LYS A 212 12.26 17.02 -14.83
C LYS A 212 13.09 16.21 -15.84
N GLN A 213 13.65 15.10 -15.39
CA GLN A 213 14.45 14.16 -16.16
C GLN A 213 14.01 12.75 -15.83
N ASP A 214 14.35 11.78 -16.68
CA ASP A 214 14.06 10.38 -16.40
C ASP A 214 14.68 9.93 -15.09
N ILE A 215 13.93 9.12 -14.34
CA ILE A 215 14.43 8.57 -13.09
C ILE A 215 15.54 7.54 -13.40
N PRO A 216 16.74 7.68 -12.81
CA PRO A 216 17.82 6.74 -13.03
C PRO A 216 17.47 5.31 -12.62
N LYS A 217 17.98 4.32 -13.36
CA LYS A 217 17.75 2.89 -13.06
C LYS A 217 18.28 2.48 -11.69
N ASN A 218 19.37 3.10 -11.22
CA ASN A 218 19.93 2.85 -9.89
C ASN A 218 19.06 3.41 -8.74
N GLU A 219 18.08 4.27 -9.03
CA GLU A 219 17.06 4.71 -8.07
C GLU A 219 15.77 3.86 -8.13
N SER A 220 15.71 2.84 -8.99
CA SER A 220 14.49 2.07 -9.30
C SER A 220 14.71 0.55 -9.25
N ASN A 221 15.80 0.11 -8.64
CA ASN A 221 16.15 -1.31 -8.53
C ASN A 221 15.97 -1.83 -7.10
N SER A 222 16.15 -3.13 -6.91
CA SER A 222 16.00 -3.78 -5.60
C SER A 222 16.94 -3.20 -4.52
N THR A 223 18.12 -2.71 -4.91
CA THR A 223 19.04 -2.01 -3.99
C THR A 223 18.47 -0.65 -3.58
N ALA A 224 17.92 0.11 -4.52
CA ALA A 224 17.28 1.40 -4.26
C ALA A 224 16.10 1.25 -3.29
N TYR A 225 15.28 0.21 -3.47
CA TYR A 225 14.14 -0.06 -2.59
C TYR A 225 14.55 -0.26 -1.12
N LYS A 226 15.79 -0.71 -0.87
CA LYS A 226 16.35 -0.80 0.49
C LYS A 226 16.98 0.52 0.93
N LEU A 227 17.87 1.09 0.12
CA LEU A 227 18.65 2.28 0.50
C LEU A 227 17.80 3.56 0.58
N CYS A 228 16.76 3.67 -0.24
CA CYS A 228 15.91 4.85 -0.36
C CYS A 228 14.59 4.74 0.40
N SER A 229 14.48 3.79 1.33
CA SER A 229 13.26 3.50 2.10
C SER A 229 13.04 4.37 3.34
N THR A 230 13.77 5.49 3.45
CA THR A 230 13.62 6.49 4.51
C THR A 230 13.84 7.87 3.92
N ILE A 231 13.40 8.94 4.58
CA ILE A 231 13.67 10.31 4.13
C ILE A 231 15.18 10.55 3.97
N HIS A 232 16.00 10.14 4.95
CA HIS A 232 17.45 10.30 4.86
C HIS A 232 18.05 9.48 3.71
N GLY A 233 17.66 8.21 3.59
CA GLY A 233 18.10 7.32 2.52
C GLY A 233 17.70 7.80 1.14
N ALA A 234 16.47 8.28 0.97
CA ALA A 234 15.95 8.83 -0.27
C ALA A 234 16.74 10.07 -0.70
N LYS A 235 16.98 11.02 0.22
CA LYS A 235 17.81 12.21 -0.05
C LYS A 235 19.23 11.85 -0.49
N LYS A 236 19.81 10.82 0.14
CA LYS A 236 21.21 10.43 -0.08
C LYS A 236 21.41 9.55 -1.31
N HIS A 237 20.52 8.59 -1.55
CA HIS A 237 20.70 7.51 -2.52
C HIS A 237 19.73 7.58 -3.70
N CYS A 238 18.63 8.33 -3.59
CA CYS A 238 17.66 8.56 -4.67
C CYS A 238 17.33 10.05 -4.85
N PRO A 239 18.33 10.92 -5.10
CA PRO A 239 18.14 12.36 -5.15
C PRO A 239 17.20 12.82 -6.28
N VAL A 240 17.17 12.13 -7.42
CA VAL A 240 16.30 12.52 -8.54
C VAL A 240 14.83 12.26 -8.20
N ARG A 241 14.52 11.08 -7.65
CA ARG A 241 13.18 10.77 -7.12
C ARG A 241 12.79 11.69 -5.98
N TRP A 242 13.71 11.96 -5.05
CA TRP A 242 13.44 12.85 -3.94
C TRP A 242 13.06 14.25 -4.43
N ASN A 243 13.78 14.79 -5.42
CA ASN A 243 13.44 16.07 -6.02
C ASN A 243 12.06 16.06 -6.71
N ALA A 244 11.73 15.00 -7.45
CA ALA A 244 10.40 14.85 -8.04
C ALA A 244 9.30 14.78 -6.97
N MET A 245 9.54 14.07 -5.87
CA MET A 245 8.62 14.00 -4.73
C MET A 245 8.41 15.37 -4.06
N GLN A 246 9.46 16.19 -3.92
CA GLN A 246 9.30 17.56 -3.40
C GLN A 246 8.43 18.43 -4.30
N ASN A 247 8.61 18.34 -5.62
CA ASN A 247 7.76 19.06 -6.58
C ASN A 247 6.30 18.59 -6.50
N TRP A 248 6.10 17.28 -6.31
CA TRP A 248 4.77 16.71 -6.12
C TRP A 248 4.12 17.23 -4.83
N PHE A 249 4.81 17.17 -3.69
CA PHE A 249 4.29 17.71 -2.43
C PHE A 249 3.96 19.20 -2.49
N ALA A 250 4.77 20.00 -3.18
CA ALA A 250 4.48 21.42 -3.35
C ALA A 250 3.15 21.64 -4.08
N HIS A 251 2.95 20.95 -5.21
CA HIS A 251 1.71 21.07 -5.99
C HIS A 251 0.51 20.47 -5.25
N ALA A 252 0.65 19.33 -4.57
CA ALA A 252 -0.43 18.76 -3.76
C ALA A 252 -0.91 19.73 -2.66
N ARG A 253 0.01 20.43 -1.96
CA ARG A 253 -0.35 21.48 -0.99
C ARG A 253 -1.07 22.66 -1.63
N GLU A 254 -0.64 23.08 -2.81
CA GLU A 254 -1.30 24.14 -3.58
C GLU A 254 -2.75 23.75 -3.91
N ILE A 255 -2.96 22.53 -4.42
CA ILE A 255 -4.30 22.03 -4.77
C ILE A 255 -5.18 21.86 -3.52
N MET A 256 -4.67 21.31 -2.41
CA MET A 256 -5.43 21.25 -1.15
C MET A 256 -5.86 22.65 -0.69
N SER A 257 -4.96 23.63 -0.75
CA SER A 257 -5.26 25.02 -0.38
C SER A 257 -6.30 25.65 -1.30
N ALA A 258 -6.31 25.29 -2.59
CA ALA A 258 -7.29 25.76 -3.56
C ALA A 258 -8.67 25.08 -3.42
N LEU A 259 -8.71 23.84 -2.89
CA LEU A 259 -9.92 23.08 -2.62
C LEU A 259 -10.64 23.55 -1.35
N ASP A 260 -9.91 23.87 -0.29
CA ASP A 260 -10.45 24.30 1.01
C ASP A 260 -11.62 25.31 0.90
N PRO A 261 -11.45 26.49 0.27
CA PRO A 261 -12.52 27.49 0.20
C PRO A 261 -13.74 27.01 -0.62
N LYS A 262 -13.57 26.04 -1.52
CA LYS A 262 -14.65 25.48 -2.34
C LYS A 262 -15.56 24.53 -1.56
N THR A 263 -15.15 24.14 -0.35
CA THR A 263 -15.90 23.21 0.50
C THR A 263 -16.61 23.88 1.67
N ILE A 264 -16.42 25.19 1.88
CA ILE A 264 -16.97 25.94 3.02
C ILE A 264 -18.50 25.87 3.09
N ASP A 265 -19.16 25.98 1.93
CA ASP A 265 -20.63 25.97 1.86
C ASP A 265 -21.23 24.55 1.92
N LEU A 266 -20.38 23.51 1.95
CA LEU A 266 -20.83 22.12 1.96
C LEU A 266 -20.85 21.52 3.38
N PHE A 267 -20.08 22.08 4.32
CA PHE A 267 -19.89 21.53 5.66
C PHE A 267 -19.90 22.62 6.74
N HIS A 268 -20.20 22.23 7.98
CA HIS A 268 -20.11 23.14 9.11
C HIS A 268 -18.69 23.09 9.70
N PHE A 269 -17.93 24.17 9.54
CA PHE A 269 -16.56 24.23 10.04
C PHE A 269 -16.44 24.63 11.52
N THR A 270 -17.48 25.27 12.05
CA THR A 270 -17.51 25.79 13.43
C THR A 270 -18.90 25.66 14.04
N GLY A 271 -18.99 25.83 15.36
CA GLY A 271 -20.25 25.85 16.09
C GLY A 271 -20.74 24.45 16.51
N PRO A 272 -21.95 24.35 17.07
CA PRO A 272 -22.47 23.11 17.66
C PRO A 272 -22.73 22.00 16.64
N PHE A 273 -22.77 22.31 15.35
CA PHE A 273 -22.97 21.36 14.26
C PHE A 273 -21.68 21.09 13.48
N GLN A 274 -20.50 21.41 14.04
CA GLN A 274 -19.23 21.21 13.37
C GLN A 274 -19.12 19.77 12.82
N SER A 275 -18.95 19.68 11.50
CA SER A 275 -18.88 18.46 10.72
C SER A 275 -17.60 18.41 9.91
N THR A 276 -16.54 19.08 10.36
CA THR A 276 -15.21 18.99 9.76
C THR A 276 -14.15 18.78 10.83
N PRO A 277 -13.16 17.92 10.59
CA PRO A 277 -12.02 17.74 11.48
C PRO A 277 -11.03 18.92 11.42
N ASN A 278 -10.25 19.07 12.48
CA ASN A 278 -9.22 20.12 12.61
C ASN A 278 -7.78 19.58 12.65
N CYS A 279 -7.57 18.26 12.64
CA CYS A 279 -6.22 17.70 12.69
C CYS A 279 -5.41 18.08 11.44
N PRO A 280 -4.12 18.44 11.55
CA PRO A 280 -3.31 18.76 10.37
C PRO A 280 -3.13 17.53 9.46
N VAL A 281 -3.01 17.76 8.15
CA VAL A 281 -2.67 16.72 7.16
C VAL A 281 -1.20 16.86 6.76
N GLU A 282 -0.41 15.84 7.03
CA GLU A 282 1.00 15.75 6.64
C GLU A 282 1.17 14.92 5.36
N LEU A 283 1.88 15.47 4.38
CA LEU A 283 2.29 14.74 3.19
C LEU A 283 3.58 13.97 3.44
N VAL A 284 3.55 12.65 3.24
CA VAL A 284 4.71 11.78 3.44
C VAL A 284 4.94 10.86 2.23
N PRO A 285 6.18 10.43 1.96
CA PRO A 285 6.45 9.45 0.92
C PRO A 285 6.07 8.04 1.39
N ASN A 286 5.36 7.30 0.54
CA ASN A 286 5.18 5.86 0.70
C ASN A 286 6.35 5.13 0.01
N PHE A 287 7.21 4.51 0.82
CA PHE A 287 8.40 3.79 0.36
C PHE A 287 8.15 2.33 -0.05
N ASN A 288 6.91 1.83 -0.04
CA ASN A 288 6.62 0.51 -0.58
C ASN A 288 6.63 0.58 -2.12
N PRO A 289 7.55 -0.14 -2.81
CA PRO A 289 7.70 -0.06 -4.26
C PRO A 289 6.51 -0.59 -5.06
N SER A 290 5.62 -1.35 -4.42
CA SER A 290 4.39 -1.87 -5.02
C SER A 290 3.17 -0.96 -4.78
N THR A 291 3.34 0.19 -4.10
CA THR A 291 2.24 1.17 -3.96
C THR A 291 2.14 1.99 -5.24
N ALA A 292 0.95 2.01 -5.85
CA ALA A 292 0.70 2.69 -7.11
C ALA A 292 -0.12 3.99 -6.98
N ALA A 293 -0.83 4.17 -5.87
CA ALA A 293 -1.71 5.30 -5.64
C ALA A 293 -1.47 5.94 -4.27
N PRO A 294 -1.76 7.24 -4.13
CA PRO A 294 -1.95 7.90 -2.86
C PRO A 294 -2.86 7.15 -1.88
N THR A 295 -2.65 7.39 -0.59
CA THR A 295 -3.48 6.84 0.48
C THR A 295 -3.58 7.80 1.65
N PHE A 296 -4.73 7.85 2.29
CA PHE A 296 -4.97 8.55 3.54
C PHE A 296 -4.88 7.63 4.77
N THR A 297 -4.46 8.21 5.90
CA THR A 297 -4.52 7.59 7.23
C THR A 297 -4.90 8.64 8.26
N GLU A 298 -5.91 8.35 9.06
CA GLU A 298 -6.45 9.25 10.06
C GLU A 298 -5.52 9.45 11.27
N SER A 299 -5.66 10.62 11.89
CA SER A 299 -5.15 10.90 13.23
C SER A 299 -5.96 10.18 14.31
N ASP A 300 -5.51 10.26 15.55
CA ASP A 300 -6.34 9.97 16.71
C ASP A 300 -7.35 11.10 17.00
N SER A 301 -8.30 10.81 17.89
CA SER A 301 -9.38 11.74 18.26
C SER A 301 -8.90 13.01 18.97
N GLU A 302 -7.67 13.02 19.50
CA GLU A 302 -7.07 14.18 20.17
C GLU A 302 -6.19 15.02 19.22
N CYS A 303 -6.07 14.60 17.95
CA CYS A 303 -5.11 15.15 16.99
C CYS A 303 -3.66 15.15 17.54
N SER A 304 -3.28 14.19 18.38
CA SER A 304 -1.93 14.13 19.00
C SER A 304 -0.82 13.92 17.96
N ARG A 305 -1.20 13.39 16.79
CA ARG A 305 -0.39 13.27 15.57
C ARG A 305 -1.13 13.88 14.37
N PRO A 306 -0.46 14.25 13.28
CA PRO A 306 -1.16 14.62 12.05
C PRO A 306 -1.85 13.40 11.42
N SER A 307 -2.93 13.66 10.69
CA SER A 307 -3.41 12.73 9.67
C SER A 307 -2.38 12.68 8.54
N VAL A 308 -2.25 11.54 7.87
CA VAL A 308 -1.17 11.29 6.92
C VAL A 308 -1.75 11.08 5.53
N TYR A 309 -1.30 11.88 4.57
CA TYR A 309 -1.52 11.66 3.15
C TYR A 309 -0.19 11.14 2.56
N SER A 310 -0.16 9.84 2.27
CA SER A 310 1.02 9.17 1.75
C SER A 310 1.02 9.14 0.22
N ILE A 311 2.13 9.55 -0.42
CA ILE A 311 2.31 9.54 -1.88
C ILE A 311 3.37 8.51 -2.32
N PRO A 312 3.08 7.64 -3.31
CA PRO A 312 4.03 6.65 -3.83
C PRO A 312 5.39 7.20 -4.26
N PHE A 313 6.47 6.71 -3.65
CA PHE A 313 7.84 7.19 -3.94
C PHE A 313 8.49 6.53 -5.17
N PHE A 314 8.11 5.29 -5.48
CA PHE A 314 8.80 4.45 -6.47
C PHE A 314 8.10 4.39 -7.83
N LEU A 315 7.10 5.23 -8.10
CA LEU A 315 6.49 5.32 -9.43
C LEU A 315 7.54 5.60 -10.51
N GLN A 316 7.42 4.93 -11.65
CA GLN A 316 8.33 5.14 -12.77
C GLN A 316 8.32 6.60 -13.25
N ARG A 317 7.13 7.22 -13.25
CA ARG A 317 6.90 8.64 -13.55
C ARG A 317 6.02 9.23 -12.44
N PRO A 318 6.58 10.00 -11.50
CA PRO A 318 5.80 10.60 -10.41
C PRO A 318 4.73 11.56 -10.92
N GLY A 319 3.48 11.37 -10.50
CA GLY A 319 2.29 12.06 -11.00
C GLY A 319 1.30 11.08 -11.66
N PRO A 320 0.48 11.54 -12.63
CA PRO A 320 0.56 12.81 -13.36
C PRO A 320 -0.18 13.99 -12.70
N ARG A 321 0.22 15.22 -13.06
CA ARG A 321 -0.26 16.50 -12.49
C ARG A 321 -1.75 16.75 -12.69
N ASN A 322 -2.33 16.25 -13.77
CA ASN A 322 -3.75 16.46 -14.10
C ASN A 322 -4.69 15.68 -13.19
N GLU A 323 -4.18 14.71 -12.41
CA GLU A 323 -4.98 13.93 -11.46
C GLU A 323 -5.03 14.57 -10.06
N GLU A 324 -4.20 15.58 -9.78
CA GLU A 324 -4.11 16.13 -8.42
C GLU A 324 -5.42 16.68 -7.89
N TRP A 325 -6.22 17.34 -8.74
CA TRP A 325 -7.50 17.88 -8.29
C TRP A 325 -8.42 16.79 -7.76
N THR A 326 -8.52 15.66 -8.47
CA THR A 326 -9.38 14.55 -8.05
C THR A 326 -8.78 13.77 -6.88
N ILE A 327 -7.46 13.54 -6.88
CA ILE A 327 -6.80 12.77 -5.82
C ILE A 327 -6.78 13.57 -4.50
N ASN A 328 -6.43 14.85 -4.52
CA ASN A 328 -6.42 15.66 -3.29
C ASN A 328 -7.84 15.83 -2.73
N ALA A 329 -8.85 15.97 -3.61
CA ALA A 329 -10.24 15.96 -3.17
C ALA A 329 -10.65 14.61 -2.53
N HIS A 330 -10.16 13.49 -3.08
CA HIS A 330 -10.45 12.14 -2.60
C HIS A 330 -9.75 11.79 -1.28
N GLU A 331 -8.45 12.08 -1.14
CA GLU A 331 -7.67 11.73 0.05
C GLU A 331 -7.82 12.75 1.19
N ALA A 332 -7.99 14.03 0.86
CA ALA A 332 -8.10 15.11 1.83
C ALA A 332 -9.54 15.64 1.91
N ARG A 333 -9.76 16.90 1.55
CA ARG A 333 -11.08 17.55 1.61
C ARG A 333 -11.69 17.66 0.21
N PRO A 334 -12.94 17.23 -0.01
CA PRO A 334 -13.93 16.78 0.97
C PRO A 334 -13.99 15.25 1.21
N GLY A 335 -12.99 14.48 0.77
CA GLY A 335 -12.99 13.02 0.82
C GLY A 335 -12.60 12.40 2.16
N HIS A 336 -11.64 11.45 2.14
CA HIS A 336 -11.29 10.59 3.27
C HIS A 336 -11.00 11.35 4.56
N TYR A 337 -10.17 12.40 4.52
CA TYR A 337 -9.90 13.22 5.69
C TYR A 337 -11.19 13.79 6.31
N THR A 338 -12.12 14.29 5.48
CA THR A 338 -13.38 14.86 5.98
C THR A 338 -14.29 13.79 6.55
N GLN A 339 -14.35 12.61 5.94
CA GLN A 339 -15.25 11.54 6.34
C GLN A 339 -14.79 10.77 7.58
N VAL A 340 -13.50 10.43 7.66
CA VAL A 340 -12.99 9.49 8.69
C VAL A 340 -12.71 10.21 10.00
N SER A 341 -12.23 11.46 9.97
CA SER A 341 -11.89 12.20 11.19
C SER A 341 -13.10 12.83 11.91
N LEU A 342 -14.33 12.48 11.51
CA LEU A 342 -15.57 12.80 12.23
C LEU A 342 -16.10 11.63 13.07
N GLN A 343 -15.47 10.47 12.97
CA GLN A 343 -15.73 9.30 13.82
C GLN A 343 -14.81 9.35 15.04
#